data_AF-A0A925ZIN1-F1
#
_entry.id   AF-A0A925ZIN1-F1
#
_cell.length_a   1.000
_cell.length_b   1.000
_cell.length_c   1.000
_cell.angle_alpha   90.00
_cell.angle_beta   90.00
_cell.angle_gamma   90.00
#
_symmetry.space_group_name_H-M   'P 1'
#
loop_
_entity.id
_entity.type
_entity.pdbx_description
1 polymer ?
#
loop_
_entity_poly.entity_id
_entity_poly.type
_entity_poly.pdbx_seq_one_letter_code
_entity_poly.pdbx_strand_id
1 'polypeptide(L)'
;MPSPLTDAILDLAEQAGAAGIAMGTIVDTLEPRGFVAEHVEREIWSLLERRRLTPNGFVCRTFRRHSPDGAATRARVYEFVLVPWSAALDHQLDLGLEAGR
;
A
#
# COMPACT_ATOMS: atom_id res chain seq x y z
N MET A 1 -9.83 -2.80 20.91
CA MET A 1 -8.58 -3.48 20.55
C MET A 1 -8.43 -3.37 19.05
N PRO A 2 -7.23 -3.06 18.53
CA PRO A 2 -7.00 -3.13 17.09
C PRO A 2 -7.31 -4.54 16.56
N SER A 3 -7.71 -4.62 15.29
CA SER A 3 -7.99 -5.91 14.67
C SER A 3 -6.67 -6.68 14.44
N PRO A 4 -6.67 -8.02 14.42
CA PRO A 4 -5.46 -8.79 14.10
C PRO A 4 -4.83 -8.41 12.75
N LEU A 5 -5.65 -7.97 11.79
CA LEU A 5 -5.19 -7.46 10.50
C LEU A 5 -4.48 -6.11 10.64
N THR A 6 -5.06 -5.18 11.41
CA THR A 6 -4.45 -3.88 11.71
C THR A 6 -3.06 -4.06 12.32
N ASP A 7 -2.96 -4.91 13.35
CA ASP A 7 -1.69 -5.17 14.04
C ASP A 7 -0.66 -5.77 13.07
N ALA A 8 -1.06 -6.76 12.27
CA ALA A 8 -0.17 -7.37 11.30
C ALA A 8 0.36 -6.38 10.23
N ILE A 9 -0.47 -5.45 9.76
CA ILE A 9 -0.04 -4.42 8.81
C ILE A 9 0.94 -3.44 9.47
N LEU A 10 0.62 -2.97 10.68
CA LEU A 10 1.48 -2.03 11.40
C LEU A 10 2.82 -2.65 11.77
N ASP A 11 2.83 -3.92 12.19
CA ASP A 11 4.05 -4.66 12.50
C ASP A 11 4.97 -4.78 11.27
N LEU A 12 4.41 -5.03 10.07
CA LEU A 12 5.18 -5.09 8.83
C LEU A 12 5.78 -3.72 8.45
N ALA A 13 5.00 -2.64 8.62
CA ALA A 13 5.50 -1.29 8.37
C ALA A 13 6.60 -0.90 9.37
N GLU A 14 6.44 -1.26 10.65
CA GLU A 14 7.42 -0.99 11.70
C GLU A 14 8.73 -1.77 11.45
N GLN A 15 8.63 -3.05 11.06
CA GLN A 15 9.80 -3.88 10.71
C GLN A 15 10.57 -3.33 9.51
N ALA A 16 9.89 -2.73 8.53
CA ALA A 16 10.53 -2.10 7.38
C ALA A 16 11.19 -0.75 7.74
N GLY A 17 10.69 -0.08 8.79
CA GLY A 17 11.22 1.19 9.29
C GLY A 17 11.26 2.27 8.21
N ALA A 18 12.34 3.06 8.19
CA ALA A 18 12.48 4.19 7.27
C ALA A 18 12.58 3.80 5.79
N ALA A 19 12.94 2.55 5.47
CA ALA A 19 12.94 2.06 4.09
C ALA A 19 11.52 1.92 3.54
N GLY A 20 10.55 1.67 4.42
CA GLY A 20 9.16 1.43 4.09
C GLY A 20 8.93 0.12 3.35
N ILE A 21 7.66 -0.18 3.11
CA ILE A 21 7.20 -1.42 2.49
C ILE A 21 6.15 -1.11 1.43
N ALA A 22 6.29 -1.71 0.25
CA ALA A 22 5.29 -1.54 -0.82
C ALA A 22 3.95 -2.17 -0.40
N MET A 23 2.83 -1.52 -0.73
CA MET A 23 1.48 -2.02 -0.42
C MET A 23 1.28 -3.48 -0.84
N GLY A 24 1.66 -3.82 -2.07
CA GLY A 24 1.56 -5.16 -2.61
C GLY A 24 2.45 -6.15 -1.88
N THR A 25 3.60 -5.74 -1.33
CA THR A 25 4.42 -6.62 -0.46
C THR A 25 3.71 -6.94 0.85
N ILE A 26 2.96 -5.99 1.43
CA ILE A 26 2.11 -6.26 2.59
C ILE A 26 1.05 -7.31 2.23
N VAL A 27 0.34 -7.12 1.10
CA VAL A 27 -0.68 -8.06 0.61
C VAL A 27 -0.07 -9.44 0.37
N ASP A 28 1.02 -9.52 -0.40
CA ASP A 28 1.75 -10.76 -0.73
C ASP A 28 2.24 -11.48 0.55
N THR A 29 2.51 -10.76 1.63
CA THR A 29 2.97 -11.33 2.91
C THR A 29 1.82 -11.84 3.78
N LEU A 30 0.65 -11.18 3.74
CA LEU A 30 -0.50 -11.50 4.59
C LEU A 30 -1.46 -12.52 3.95
N GLU A 31 -1.55 -12.56 2.63
CA GLU A 31 -2.42 -13.53 1.93
C GLU A 31 -2.09 -14.99 2.29
N PRO A 32 -0.82 -15.44 2.30
CA PRO A 32 -0.47 -16.81 2.74
C PRO A 32 -0.79 -17.10 4.22
N ARG A 33 -1.04 -16.06 5.03
CA ARG A 33 -1.40 -16.17 6.45
C ARG A 33 -2.92 -16.24 6.67
N GLY A 34 -3.70 -16.29 5.58
CA GLY A 34 -5.17 -16.45 5.62
C GLY A 34 -5.95 -15.14 5.56
N PHE A 35 -5.30 -14.01 5.31
CA PHE A 35 -5.99 -12.74 5.09
C PHE A 35 -6.43 -12.61 3.62
N VAL A 36 -7.59 -11.98 3.41
CA VAL A 36 -8.10 -11.69 2.05
C VAL A 36 -7.46 -10.41 1.54
N ALA A 37 -6.87 -10.45 0.34
CA ALA A 37 -6.16 -9.32 -0.27
C ALA A 37 -6.99 -8.01 -0.26
N GLU A 38 -8.25 -8.07 -0.69
CA GLU A 38 -9.15 -6.89 -0.70
C GLU A 38 -9.33 -6.28 0.70
N HIS A 39 -9.38 -7.11 1.75
CA HIS A 39 -9.49 -6.63 3.12
C HIS A 39 -8.19 -6.00 3.61
N VAL A 40 -7.03 -6.55 3.22
CA VAL A 40 -5.72 -5.96 3.51
C VAL A 40 -5.61 -4.57 2.88
N GLU A 41 -5.94 -4.45 1.58
CA GLU A 41 -5.92 -3.18 0.86
C GLU A 41 -6.85 -2.15 1.50
N ARG A 42 -8.08 -2.54 1.81
CA ARG A 42 -9.06 -1.67 2.46
C ARG A 42 -8.58 -1.19 3.84
N GLU A 43 -7.97 -2.09 4.62
CA GLU A 43 -7.44 -1.71 5.93
C GLU A 43 -6.23 -0.77 5.81
N ILE A 44 -5.36 -0.97 4.81
CA ILE A 44 -4.25 -0.04 4.52
C ILE A 44 -4.80 1.37 4.25
N TRP A 45 -5.84 1.51 3.41
CA TRP A 45 -6.48 2.80 3.15
C TRP A 45 -7.05 3.43 4.42
N SER A 46 -7.75 2.64 5.24
CA SER A 46 -8.26 3.08 6.55
C SER A 46 -7.13 3.53 7.50
N LEU A 47 -5.96 2.89 7.47
CA LEU A 47 -4.80 3.28 8.28
C LEU A 47 -4.13 4.56 7.77
N LEU A 48 -4.14 4.83 6.47
CA LEU A 48 -3.71 6.10 5.90
C LEU A 48 -4.65 7.24 6.35
N GLU A 49 -5.97 7.06 6.23
CA GLU A 49 -6.98 8.03 6.68
C GLU A 49 -6.85 8.35 8.18
N ARG A 50 -6.56 7.32 8.99
CA ARG A 50 -6.40 7.45 10.45
C ARG A 50 -5.01 7.90 10.90
N ARG A 51 -4.12 8.28 9.97
CA ARG A 51 -2.75 8.71 10.29
C ARG A 51 -1.99 7.65 11.12
N ARG A 52 -2.11 6.39 10.71
CA ARG A 52 -1.35 5.25 11.26
C ARG A 52 -0.25 4.79 10.31
N LEU A 53 -0.38 5.10 9.02
CA LEU A 53 0.63 4.93 7.99
C LEU A 53 0.81 6.26 7.26
N THR A 54 1.97 6.44 6.62
CA THR A 54 2.23 7.56 5.72
C THR A 54 2.91 7.07 4.44
N PRO A 55 2.54 7.59 3.25
CA PRO A 55 3.30 7.32 2.03
C PRO A 55 4.70 7.92 2.10
N ASN A 56 5.71 7.14 1.71
CA ASN A 56 7.11 7.54 1.60
C ASN A 56 7.64 7.22 0.19
N GLY A 57 6.88 7.67 -0.82
CA GLY A 57 7.17 7.43 -2.23
C GLY A 57 6.35 6.31 -2.87
N PHE A 58 6.79 5.86 -4.03
CA PHE A 58 6.10 4.85 -4.84
C PHE A 58 7.08 3.91 -5.53
N VAL A 59 6.64 2.69 -5.80
CA VAL A 59 7.34 1.74 -6.68
C VAL A 59 6.51 1.49 -7.93
N CYS A 60 7.21 1.21 -9.04
CA CYS A 60 6.59 0.79 -10.30
C CYS A 60 6.87 -0.69 -10.52
N ARG A 61 5.82 -1.52 -10.45
CA ARG A 61 5.88 -2.92 -10.83
C ARG A 61 5.55 -3.06 -12.30
N THR A 62 6.41 -3.75 -13.05
CA THR A 62 6.17 -4.10 -14.45
C THR A 62 5.92 -5.59 -14.57
N PHE A 63 4.80 -5.97 -15.18
CA PHE A 63 4.46 -7.37 -15.44
C PHE A 63 4.08 -7.59 -16.90
N ARG A 64 4.22 -8.85 -17.34
CA ARG A 64 3.80 -9.27 -18.67
C ARG A 64 2.33 -9.65 -18.59
N ARG A 65 1.52 -9.04 -19.45
CA ARG A 65 0.11 -9.38 -19.64
C ARG A 65 -0.07 -9.87 -21.06
N HIS A 66 -0.79 -10.97 -21.23
CA HIS A 66 -1.27 -11.36 -22.54
C HIS A 66 -2.46 -10.48 -22.91
N SER A 67 -2.32 -9.75 -24.00
CA SER A 67 -3.45 -9.07 -24.64
C SER A 67 -4.44 -10.13 -25.17
N PRO A 68 -5.73 -9.79 -25.37
CA PRO A 68 -6.73 -10.72 -25.92
C PRO A 68 -6.33 -11.35 -27.27
N ASP A 69 -5.45 -10.70 -28.02
CA ASP A 69 -4.86 -11.20 -29.28
C ASP A 69 -3.63 -12.11 -29.09
N GLY A 70 -3.28 -12.46 -27.85
CA GLY A 70 -2.15 -13.32 -27.49
C GLY A 70 -0.80 -12.61 -27.44
N ALA A 71 -0.71 -11.34 -27.83
CA ALA A 71 0.54 -10.58 -27.77
C ALA A 71 0.97 -10.30 -26.32
N ALA A 72 2.25 -10.50 -26.01
CA ALA A 72 2.80 -10.16 -24.71
C ALA A 72 2.96 -8.63 -24.62
N THR A 73 2.10 -7.99 -23.83
CA THR A 73 2.16 -6.55 -23.52
C THR A 73 2.80 -6.33 -22.14
N ARG A 74 3.51 -5.22 -21.98
CA ARG A 74 4.04 -4.80 -20.67
C ARG A 74 3.01 -3.89 -20.00
N ALA A 75 2.52 -4.30 -18.84
CA ALA A 75 1.70 -3.47 -17.98
C ALA A 75 2.54 -2.91 -16.82
N ARG A 76 2.18 -1.72 -16.34
CA ARG A 76 2.82 -1.05 -15.20
C ARG A 76 1.75 -0.76 -14.15
N VAL A 77 2.08 -1.03 -12.90
CA VAL A 77 1.28 -0.64 -11.74
C VAL A 77 2.19 0.14 -10.79
N TYR A 78 1.70 1.30 -10.38
CA TYR A 78 2.36 2.14 -9.38
C TYR A 78 1.64 1.93 -8.06
N GLU A 79 2.40 1.76 -6.98
CA GLU A 79 1.87 1.57 -5.64
C GLU A 79 2.71 2.33 -4.60
N PHE A 80 2.08 2.70 -3.49
CA PHE A 80 2.77 3.42 -2.43
C PHE A 80 3.77 2.52 -1.70
N VAL A 81 4.88 3.14 -1.30
CA VAL A 81 5.75 2.62 -0.23
C VAL A 81 5.27 3.25 1.07
N LEU A 82 4.99 2.42 2.06
CA LEU A 82 4.39 2.84 3.32
C LEU A 82 5.40 2.74 4.46
N VAL A 83 5.37 3.73 5.33
CA VAL A 83 6.10 3.77 6.60
C VAL A 83 5.11 3.93 7.75
N PRO A 84 5.49 3.64 9.01
CA PRO A 84 4.75 4.08 10.17
C PRO A 84 4.48 5.58 10.09
N TRP A 85 3.36 6.03 10.66
CA TRP A 85 2.97 7.43 10.55
C TRP A 85 4.12 8.38 10.96
N SER A 86 4.38 9.36 10.11
CA SER A 86 5.42 10.37 10.31
C SER A 86 4.83 11.77 10.20
N ALA A 87 4.90 12.53 11.29
CA ALA A 87 4.46 13.92 11.32
C ALA A 87 5.18 14.79 10.26
N ALA A 88 6.44 14.49 9.96
CA ALA A 88 7.22 15.21 8.93
C ALA A 88 6.67 14.98 7.51
N LEU A 89 6.00 13.84 7.29
CA LEU A 89 5.42 13.45 6.01
C LEU A 89 3.88 13.54 6.01
N ASP A 90 3.24 14.05 7.07
CA ASP A 90 1.77 14.05 7.19
C ASP A 90 1.08 14.77 6.03
N HIS A 91 1.72 15.83 5.51
CA HIS A 91 1.26 16.57 4.34
C HIS A 91 1.08 15.72 3.07
N GLN A 92 1.68 14.52 3.00
CA GLN A 92 1.48 13.56 1.90
C GLN A 92 0.07 12.96 1.91
N LEU A 93 -0.62 12.99 3.06
CA LEU A 93 -2.00 12.50 3.22
C LEU A 93 -3.04 13.57 2.87
N ASP A 94 -2.64 14.84 2.87
CA ASP A 94 -3.49 15.95 2.48
C ASP A 94 -3.47 16.08 0.94
N LEU A 95 -4.09 15.11 0.27
CA LEU A 95 -4.36 15.18 -1.16
C LEU A 95 -5.38 16.29 -1.39
N GLY A 96 -4.89 17.52 -1.53
CA GLY A 96 -5.63 18.67 -2.03
C GLY A 96 -6.02 18.43 -3.49
N LEU A 97 -6.89 17.44 -3.73
CA LEU A 97 -7.66 17.33 -4.95
C LEU A 97 -8.65 18.49 -4.91
N GLU A 98 -8.17 19.70 -5.20
CA GLU A 98 -9.05 20.78 -5.60
C GLU A 98 -9.91 20.18 -6.71
N ALA A 99 -11.19 19.96 -6.39
CA ALA A 99 -12.12 19.30 -7.28
C ALA A 99 -12.04 20.02 -8.62
N GLY A 100 -11.46 19.33 -9.62
CA GLY A 100 -11.21 19.90 -10.94
C GLY A 100 -12.50 20.55 -11.43
N ARG A 101 -12.47 21.87 -11.50
CA ARG A 101 -13.58 22.69 -11.97
C ARG A 101 -13.57 22.73 -13.50
#